data_AF-A0A8B6BRL9-F1
#
_entry.id   AF-A0A8B6BRL9-F1
#
_cell.length_a   1.000
_cell.length_b   1.000
_cell.length_c   1.000
_cell.angle_alpha   90.00
_cell.angle_beta   90.00
_cell.angle_gamma   90.00
#
_symmetry.space_group_name_H-M   'P 1'
#
loop_
_entity.id
_entity.type
_entity.pdbx_description
1 polymer ?
#
loop_
_entity_poly.entity_id
_entity_poly.type
_entity_poly.pdbx_seq_one_letter_code
_entity_poly.pdbx_strand_id
1 'polypeptide(L)'
;MQHKTIPDEPFVNVYELVLVATSKRQREDHKWLVMNRLEGISDASEDLLKLATKLSYLPCVGIAVPVLSSDTFTGHIFCVLPLPMQAVSMTKLPVHINGTFALSEDRKQLKWADKFSESNKEDSVQWNELLVSTVLPKAYIDLIMEIRNRNDEHVMLRCIPDPLEIDIIFKECISELFRNLKDTPFLYTKSGGGK
;
A
#
# COMPACT_ATOMS: atom_id res chain seq x y z
N MET A 1 -32.67 -0.42 -6.97
CA MET A 1 -31.72 -1.54 -6.76
C MET A 1 -30.34 -0.99 -7.04
N GLN A 2 -29.57 -0.62 -6.02
CA GLN A 2 -28.20 -0.14 -6.21
C GLN A 2 -27.27 -1.35 -6.26
N HIS A 3 -26.53 -1.51 -7.36
CA HIS A 3 -25.39 -2.42 -7.40
C HIS A 3 -24.37 -1.94 -6.38
N LYS A 4 -24.37 -2.50 -5.17
CA LYS A 4 -23.26 -2.31 -4.22
C LYS A 4 -22.05 -3.04 -4.80
N THR A 5 -21.17 -2.29 -5.45
CA THR A 5 -19.90 -2.79 -6.00
C THR A 5 -18.87 -3.07 -4.90
N ILE A 6 -19.07 -2.52 -3.71
CA ILE A 6 -18.20 -2.67 -2.54
C ILE A 6 -18.83 -3.72 -1.60
N PRO A 7 -18.07 -4.73 -1.13
CA PRO A 7 -18.57 -5.72 -0.19
C PRO A 7 -18.84 -5.11 1.19
N ASP A 8 -19.68 -5.76 2.00
CA ASP A 8 -19.94 -5.29 3.36
C ASP A 8 -18.68 -5.41 4.25
N GLU A 9 -18.00 -6.56 4.22
CA GLU A 9 -16.73 -6.81 4.91
C GLU A 9 -15.51 -6.58 3.99
N PRO A 10 -14.33 -6.24 4.54
CA PRO A 10 -13.11 -6.11 3.74
C PRO A 10 -12.70 -7.44 3.11
N PHE A 11 -12.13 -7.36 1.91
CA PHE A 11 -11.60 -8.52 1.20
C PHE A 11 -10.09 -8.39 1.05
N VAL A 12 -9.35 -9.41 1.50
CA VAL A 12 -7.89 -9.49 1.40
C VAL A 12 -7.52 -10.70 0.57
N ASN A 13 -6.68 -10.50 -0.44
CA ASN A 13 -6.11 -11.56 -1.26
C ASN A 13 -4.59 -11.51 -1.19
N VAL A 14 -3.96 -12.67 -0.94
CA VAL A 14 -2.51 -12.81 -0.82
C VAL A 14 -2.03 -13.92 -1.72
N TYR A 15 -0.98 -13.66 -2.49
CA TYR A 15 -0.35 -14.67 -3.33
C TYR A 15 1.14 -14.40 -3.51
N GLU A 16 1.88 -15.45 -3.86
CA GLU A 16 3.28 -15.33 -4.27
C GLU A 16 3.35 -15.12 -5.79
N LEU A 17 4.21 -14.19 -6.22
CA LEU A 17 4.51 -13.94 -7.62
C LEU A 17 6.00 -14.21 -7.86
N VAL A 18 6.30 -15.04 -8.85
CA VAL A 18 7.68 -15.30 -9.29
C VAL A 18 7.85 -14.78 -10.70
N LEU A 19 8.68 -13.75 -10.85
CA LEU A 19 9.07 -13.20 -12.14
C LEU A 19 10.42 -13.78 -12.54
N VAL A 20 10.45 -14.49 -13.67
CA VAL A 20 11.67 -15.09 -14.21
C VAL A 20 12.15 -14.25 -15.38
N ALA A 21 13.25 -13.53 -15.20
CA ALA A 21 13.91 -12.79 -16.26
C ALA A 21 14.98 -13.69 -16.90
N THR A 22 14.84 -13.96 -18.20
CA THR A 22 15.79 -14.79 -18.95
C THR A 22 16.50 -13.99 -20.03
N SER A 23 17.83 -14.02 -20.02
CA SER A 23 18.67 -13.61 -21.13
C SER A 23 19.43 -14.82 -21.70
N LYS A 24 20.17 -14.64 -22.81
CA LYS A 24 20.98 -15.73 -23.41
C LYS A 24 22.00 -16.37 -22.46
N ARG A 25 22.37 -15.70 -21.36
CA ARG A 25 23.45 -16.12 -20.46
C ARG A 25 23.05 -16.19 -18.98
N GLN A 26 21.87 -15.70 -18.62
CA GLN A 26 21.49 -15.55 -17.22
C GLN A 26 20.00 -15.74 -17.05
N ARG A 27 19.64 -16.34 -15.91
CA ARG A 27 18.29 -16.42 -15.40
C ARG A 27 18.28 -15.77 -14.02
N GLU A 28 17.34 -14.84 -13.82
CA GLU A 28 17.13 -14.16 -12.54
C GLU A 28 15.69 -14.38 -12.11
N ASP A 29 15.51 -14.96 -10.92
CA ASP A 29 14.19 -15.23 -10.34
C ASP A 29 13.91 -14.17 -9.26
N HIS A 30 12.84 -13.40 -9.44
CA HIS A 30 12.40 -12.38 -8.51
C HIS A 30 11.09 -12.83 -7.85
N LYS A 31 11.16 -13.16 -6.56
CA LYS A 31 10.01 -13.63 -5.79
C LYS A 31 9.41 -12.48 -4.98
N TRP A 32 8.09 -12.35 -5.04
CA TRP A 32 7.31 -11.33 -4.38
C TRP A 32 6.17 -11.94 -3.58
N LEU A 33 5.88 -11.37 -2.43
CA LEU A 33 4.62 -11.57 -1.74
C LEU A 33 3.73 -10.38 -2.06
N VAL A 34 2.60 -10.65 -2.73
CA VAL A 34 1.65 -9.63 -3.17
C VAL A 34 0.39 -9.77 -2.35
N MET A 35 -0.09 -8.64 -1.85
CA MET A 35 -1.33 -8.52 -1.11
C MET A 35 -2.21 -7.46 -1.74
N ASN A 36 -3.50 -7.73 -1.87
CA ASN A 36 -4.49 -6.74 -2.27
C ASN A 36 -5.58 -6.68 -1.21
N ARG A 37 -5.91 -5.47 -0.77
CA ARG A 37 -7.00 -5.17 0.14
C ARG A 37 -8.03 -4.33 -0.59
N LEU A 38 -9.27 -4.79 -0.58
CA LEU A 38 -10.46 -4.02 -0.93
C LEU A 38 -11.18 -3.67 0.37
N GLU A 39 -11.32 -2.38 0.65
CA GLU A 39 -12.02 -1.92 1.85
C GLU A 39 -13.52 -2.24 1.77
N GLY A 40 -14.07 -2.79 2.86
CA GLY A 40 -15.50 -3.07 3.00
C GLY A 40 -16.28 -1.89 3.56
N ILE A 41 -17.60 -1.94 3.46
CA ILE A 41 -18.50 -0.90 4.01
C ILE A 41 -18.39 -0.80 5.54
N SER A 42 -18.14 -1.91 6.24
CA SER A 42 -18.00 -1.96 7.70
C SER A 42 -16.83 -1.12 8.22
N ASP A 43 -15.75 -1.04 7.44
CA ASP A 43 -14.45 -0.53 7.87
C ASP A 43 -14.08 0.80 7.20
N ALA A 44 -14.78 1.16 6.11
CA ALA A 44 -14.56 2.37 5.35
C ALA A 44 -15.17 3.60 6.04
N SER A 45 -14.50 4.75 5.94
CA SER A 45 -15.08 6.01 6.38
C SER A 45 -16.24 6.43 5.47
N GLU A 46 -17.17 7.21 6.01
CA GLU A 46 -18.32 7.72 5.26
C GLU A 46 -17.86 8.54 4.03
N ASP A 47 -16.79 9.33 4.17
CA ASP A 47 -16.22 10.13 3.08
C ASP A 47 -15.61 9.26 1.98
N LEU A 48 -14.91 8.17 2.35
CA LEU A 48 -14.36 7.22 1.38
C LEU A 48 -15.49 6.56 0.58
N LEU A 49 -16.57 6.14 1.24
CA LEU A 49 -17.74 5.51 0.58
C LEU A 49 -18.49 6.50 -0.32
N LYS A 50 -18.67 7.75 0.12
CA LYS A 50 -19.25 8.83 -0.69
C LYS A 50 -18.45 9.06 -1.96
N LEU A 51 -17.12 9.19 -1.85
CA LEU A 51 -16.24 9.40 -2.99
C LEU A 51 -16.16 8.17 -3.89
N ALA A 52 -16.08 6.96 -3.34
CA ALA A 52 -16.11 5.72 -4.11
C ALA A 52 -17.34 5.65 -5.01
N THR A 53 -18.52 6.00 -4.46
CA THR A 53 -19.77 6.07 -5.22
C THR A 53 -19.74 7.17 -6.27
N LYS A 54 -19.32 8.39 -5.89
CA LYS A 54 -19.30 9.57 -6.77
C LYS A 54 -18.35 9.41 -7.96
N LEU A 55 -17.18 8.82 -7.72
CA LEU A 55 -16.14 8.61 -8.73
C LEU A 55 -16.26 7.25 -9.45
N SER A 56 -17.17 6.38 -9.01
CA SER A 56 -17.26 4.98 -9.47
C SER A 56 -15.95 4.21 -9.30
N TYR A 57 -15.25 4.45 -8.19
CA TYR A 57 -13.99 3.79 -7.84
C TYR A 57 -14.23 2.72 -6.77
N LEU A 58 -13.37 1.70 -6.76
CA LEU A 58 -13.30 0.71 -5.68
C LEU A 58 -12.19 1.10 -4.71
N PRO A 59 -12.37 1.09 -3.38
CA PRO A 59 -11.33 1.45 -2.43
C PRO A 59 -10.30 0.31 -2.28
N CYS A 60 -9.46 0.11 -3.30
CA CYS A 60 -8.53 -1.00 -3.37
C CYS A 60 -7.07 -0.53 -3.35
N VAL A 61 -6.27 -1.17 -2.50
CA VAL A 61 -4.81 -0.98 -2.42
C VAL A 61 -4.13 -2.34 -2.51
N GLY A 62 -3.09 -2.43 -3.33
CA GLY A 62 -2.18 -3.55 -3.41
C GLY A 62 -0.80 -3.19 -2.87
N ILE A 63 -0.16 -4.12 -2.19
CA ILE A 63 1.22 -3.99 -1.71
C ILE A 63 2.01 -5.22 -2.15
N ALA A 64 3.25 -5.03 -2.62
CA ALA A 64 4.15 -6.12 -2.93
C ALA A 64 5.53 -5.92 -2.28
N VAL A 65 5.99 -6.95 -1.58
CA VAL A 65 7.31 -6.99 -0.93
C VAL A 65 8.19 -8.05 -1.58
N PRO A 66 9.48 -7.77 -1.85
CA PRO A 66 10.41 -8.79 -2.33
C PRO A 66 10.74 -9.79 -1.22
N VAL A 67 10.67 -11.08 -1.54
CA VAL A 67 10.93 -12.16 -0.57
C VAL A 67 12.43 -12.49 -0.50
N LEU A 68 13.09 -12.56 -1.66
CA LEU A 68 14.45 -13.11 -1.79
C LEU A 68 15.56 -12.07 -2.07
N SER A 69 15.29 -10.77 -2.01
CA SER A 69 16.35 -9.78 -2.30
C SER A 69 17.42 -9.77 -1.19
N SER A 70 18.69 -9.57 -1.51
CA SER A 70 19.76 -9.31 -0.52
C SER A 70 19.86 -7.83 -0.13
N ASP A 71 19.30 -6.95 -0.96
CA ASP A 71 19.58 -5.53 -0.94
C ASP A 71 18.41 -4.72 -0.37
N THR A 72 18.71 -3.49 0.05
CA THR A 72 17.70 -2.49 0.40
C THR A 72 16.82 -2.21 -0.82
N PHE A 73 15.51 -2.37 -0.65
CA PHE A 73 14.55 -2.22 -1.73
C PHE A 73 13.78 -0.91 -1.58
N THR A 74 13.74 -0.11 -2.64
CA THR A 74 12.93 1.10 -2.70
C THR A 74 11.74 0.91 -3.63
N GLY A 75 10.57 0.95 -3.01
CA GLY A 75 9.28 0.75 -3.63
C GLY A 75 8.83 1.89 -4.52
N HIS A 76 7.95 1.53 -5.44
CA HIS A 76 7.29 2.43 -6.37
C HIS A 76 5.78 2.34 -6.19
N ILE A 77 5.09 3.45 -6.43
CA ILE A 77 3.63 3.52 -6.46
C ILE A 77 3.13 3.45 -7.90
N PHE A 78 2.11 2.61 -8.10
CA PHE A 78 1.46 2.35 -9.37
C PHE A 78 -0.04 2.65 -9.25
N CYS A 79 -0.67 2.82 -10.40
CA CYS A 79 -2.12 2.80 -10.54
C CYS A 79 -2.47 1.70 -11.55
N VAL A 80 -3.69 1.14 -11.47
CA VAL A 80 -4.18 -0.03 -12.24
C VAL A 80 -3.92 0.01 -13.76
N LEU A 81 -3.59 1.18 -14.34
CA LEU A 81 -3.14 1.34 -15.71
C LEU A 81 -1.62 1.64 -15.79
N PRO A 82 -0.88 1.10 -16.78
CA PRO A 82 0.56 1.29 -16.88
C PRO A 82 0.92 2.77 -16.97
N LEU A 83 1.49 3.31 -15.89
CA LEU A 83 2.10 4.63 -15.86
C LEU A 83 3.49 4.57 -16.53
N PRO A 84 3.93 5.62 -17.23
CA PRO A 84 5.33 5.71 -17.64
C PRO A 84 6.21 5.69 -16.37
N MET A 85 7.04 4.66 -16.22
CA MET A 85 7.96 4.54 -15.07
C MET A 85 8.87 5.77 -15.01
N GLN A 86 8.76 6.55 -13.93
CA GLN A 86 9.50 7.79 -13.73
C GLN A 86 9.88 7.94 -12.24
N ALA A 87 10.91 8.73 -11.95
CA ALA A 87 11.38 9.02 -10.59
C ALA A 87 10.28 9.57 -9.66
N VAL A 88 9.23 10.18 -10.22
CA VAL A 88 8.05 10.68 -9.49
C VAL A 88 7.20 9.59 -8.83
N SER A 89 7.42 8.31 -9.15
CA SER A 89 6.71 7.17 -8.54
C SER A 89 7.47 6.53 -7.38
N MET A 90 8.68 6.99 -7.05
CA MET A 90 9.47 6.42 -5.97
C MET A 90 8.90 6.82 -4.60
N THR A 91 8.57 5.84 -3.77
CA THR A 91 7.84 6.06 -2.50
C THR A 91 8.74 6.16 -1.28
N LYS A 92 9.99 5.71 -1.41
CA LYS A 92 10.91 5.46 -0.29
C LYS A 92 10.41 4.44 0.74
N LEU A 93 9.33 3.71 0.43
CA LEU A 93 8.84 2.60 1.24
C LEU A 93 9.48 1.30 0.77
N PRO A 94 9.67 0.30 1.65
CA PRO A 94 10.27 -0.99 1.28
C PRO A 94 9.31 -1.93 0.56
N VAL A 95 8.28 -1.40 -0.10
CA VAL A 95 7.23 -2.15 -0.79
C VAL A 95 6.74 -1.40 -2.02
N HIS A 96 6.41 -2.13 -3.08
CA HIS A 96 5.61 -1.56 -4.15
C HIS A 96 4.18 -1.34 -3.66
N ILE A 97 3.55 -0.25 -4.10
CA ILE A 97 2.15 0.07 -3.83
C ILE A 97 1.42 0.13 -5.16
N ASN A 98 0.24 -0.44 -5.24
CA ASN A 98 -0.70 -0.26 -6.33
C ASN A 98 -2.04 0.15 -5.76
N GLY A 99 -2.90 0.77 -6.57
CA GLY A 99 -4.24 1.11 -6.14
C GLY A 99 -5.03 1.81 -7.22
N THR A 100 -6.31 2.00 -6.96
CA THR A 100 -7.25 2.74 -7.81
C THR A 100 -7.07 4.25 -7.67
N PHE A 101 -5.84 4.74 -7.77
CA PHE A 101 -5.55 6.15 -7.55
C PHE A 101 -5.98 7.02 -8.73
N ALA A 102 -6.41 8.25 -8.44
CA ALA A 102 -6.63 9.26 -9.45
C ALA A 102 -5.30 9.80 -9.99
N LEU A 103 -5.26 10.08 -11.30
CA LEU A 103 -4.08 10.58 -12.00
C LEU A 103 -4.23 12.06 -12.37
N SER A 104 -3.11 12.72 -12.64
CA SER A 104 -3.06 14.03 -13.30
C SER A 104 -3.73 13.98 -14.68
N GLU A 105 -4.06 15.15 -15.24
CA GLU A 105 -4.69 15.25 -16.56
C GLU A 105 -3.84 14.60 -17.68
N ASP A 106 -2.52 14.77 -17.62
CA ASP A 106 -1.58 14.13 -18.54
C ASP A 106 -1.33 12.64 -18.24
N ARG A 107 -1.95 12.12 -17.17
CA ARG A 107 -1.91 10.73 -16.70
C ARG A 107 -0.49 10.20 -16.44
N LYS A 108 0.46 11.09 -16.15
CA LYS A 108 1.87 10.70 -15.88
C LYS A 108 2.17 10.54 -14.40
N GLN A 109 1.39 11.15 -13.53
CA GLN A 109 1.60 11.10 -12.09
C GLN A 109 0.27 10.98 -11.33
N LEU A 110 0.38 10.56 -10.09
CA LEU A 110 -0.74 10.55 -9.15
C LEU A 110 -1.15 11.98 -8.83
N LYS A 111 -2.45 12.19 -8.64
CA LYS A 111 -2.98 13.50 -8.30
C LYS A 111 -2.87 13.74 -6.80
N TRP A 112 -2.13 14.78 -6.41
CA TRP A 112 -1.93 15.17 -5.02
C TRP A 112 -2.35 16.63 -4.84
N ALA A 113 -2.62 17.04 -3.60
CA ALA A 113 -2.85 18.44 -3.30
C ALA A 113 -1.58 19.26 -3.57
N ASP A 114 -1.74 20.44 -4.18
CA ASP A 114 -0.67 21.42 -4.16
C ASP A 114 -0.41 21.86 -2.72
N LYS A 115 0.87 21.93 -2.34
CA LYS A 115 1.31 22.27 -0.97
C LYS A 115 0.81 23.64 -0.46
N PHE A 116 0.20 24.44 -1.33
CA PHE A 116 -0.24 25.81 -1.07
C PHE A 116 -1.76 26.01 -1.25
N SER A 117 -2.53 24.94 -1.52
CA SER A 117 -3.96 25.00 -1.79
C SER A 117 -4.76 24.18 -0.77
N GLU A 118 -5.27 24.86 0.27
CA GLU A 118 -6.12 24.24 1.28
C GLU A 118 -7.63 24.41 1.01
N SER A 119 -8.03 25.21 0.03
CA SER A 119 -9.44 25.53 -0.24
C SER A 119 -9.99 24.77 -1.45
N ASN A 120 -11.10 24.04 -1.26
CA ASN A 120 -11.80 23.21 -2.25
C ASN A 120 -10.89 22.20 -2.99
N LYS A 121 -10.39 21.20 -2.27
CA LYS A 121 -9.71 20.05 -2.90
C LYS A 121 -10.66 19.31 -3.82
N GLU A 122 -10.20 19.00 -5.02
CA GLU A 122 -10.94 18.17 -5.95
C GLU A 122 -11.17 16.77 -5.37
N ASP A 123 -12.33 16.16 -5.64
CA ASP A 123 -12.69 14.81 -5.19
C ASP A 123 -11.58 13.78 -5.48
N SER A 124 -10.92 13.90 -6.63
CA SER A 124 -9.81 13.05 -7.05
C SER A 124 -8.57 13.15 -6.15
N VAL A 125 -8.29 14.33 -5.60
CA VAL A 125 -7.19 14.54 -4.65
C VAL A 125 -7.56 13.93 -3.31
N GLN A 126 -8.78 14.24 -2.82
CA GLN A 126 -9.28 13.71 -1.55
C GLN A 126 -9.37 12.18 -1.58
N TRP A 127 -9.72 11.59 -2.71
CA TRP A 127 -9.71 10.14 -2.92
C TRP A 127 -8.32 9.53 -2.68
N ASN A 128 -7.27 10.08 -3.29
CA ASN A 128 -5.90 9.59 -3.10
C ASN A 128 -5.42 9.76 -1.65
N GLU A 129 -5.72 10.91 -1.02
CA GLU A 129 -5.41 11.16 0.39
C GLU A 129 -6.09 10.14 1.31
N LEU A 130 -7.37 9.81 1.07
CA LEU A 130 -8.09 8.82 1.85
C LEU A 130 -7.54 7.40 1.62
N LEU A 131 -7.24 7.00 0.39
CA LEU A 131 -6.62 5.70 0.13
C LEU A 131 -5.30 5.53 0.89
N VAL A 132 -4.43 6.55 0.86
CA VAL A 132 -3.14 6.53 1.55
C VAL A 132 -3.29 6.58 3.07
N SER A 133 -4.19 7.40 3.60
CA SER A 133 -4.31 7.59 5.06
C SER A 133 -5.16 6.52 5.75
N THR A 134 -6.02 5.80 5.03
CA THR A 134 -6.99 4.86 5.65
C THR A 134 -6.89 3.42 5.17
N VAL A 135 -6.72 3.18 3.87
CA VAL A 135 -6.74 1.81 3.29
C VAL A 135 -5.32 1.22 3.25
N LEU A 136 -4.34 2.03 2.83
CA LEU A 136 -2.94 1.61 2.74
C LEU A 136 -2.35 1.14 4.08
N PRO A 137 -2.59 1.80 5.24
CA PRO A 137 -2.06 1.32 6.53
C PRO A 137 -2.61 -0.06 6.88
N LYS A 138 -3.91 -0.30 6.63
CA LYS A 138 -4.55 -1.59 6.88
C LYS A 138 -3.97 -2.68 5.99
N ALA A 139 -3.80 -2.40 4.69
CA ALA A 139 -3.13 -3.33 3.77
C ALA A 139 -1.68 -3.63 4.22
N TYR A 140 -0.99 -2.65 4.80
CA TYR A 140 0.36 -2.83 5.33
C TYR A 140 0.37 -3.74 6.57
N ILE A 141 -0.60 -3.56 7.48
CA ILE A 141 -0.78 -4.42 8.66
C ILE A 141 -1.09 -5.85 8.22
N ASP A 142 -2.03 -6.03 7.29
CA ASP A 142 -2.37 -7.34 6.74
C ASP A 142 -1.10 -8.03 6.20
N LEU A 143 -0.26 -7.29 5.43
CA LEU A 143 0.98 -7.82 4.85
C LEU A 143 1.96 -8.27 5.94
N ILE A 144 2.15 -7.42 6.94
CA ILE A 144 3.02 -7.69 8.07
C ILE A 144 2.56 -8.94 8.84
N MET A 145 1.26 -9.07 9.08
CA MET A 145 0.68 -10.21 9.78
C MET A 145 0.83 -11.50 8.95
N GLU A 146 0.69 -11.42 7.64
CA GLU A 146 0.93 -12.55 6.75
C GLU A 146 2.40 -13.00 6.75
N ILE A 147 3.35 -12.07 6.67
CA ILE A 147 4.79 -12.38 6.76
C ILE A 147 5.12 -13.05 8.09
N ARG A 148 4.51 -12.55 9.18
CA ARG A 148 4.63 -13.16 10.50
C ARG A 148 4.10 -14.59 10.53
N ASN A 149 2.92 -14.84 9.97
CA ASN A 149 2.33 -16.18 9.94
C ASN A 149 3.21 -17.17 9.14
N ARG A 150 3.97 -16.66 8.18
CA ARG A 150 4.96 -17.44 7.41
C ARG A 150 6.29 -17.66 8.15
N ASN A 151 6.50 -17.00 9.30
CA ASN A 151 7.74 -17.00 10.07
C ASN A 151 8.97 -16.56 9.23
N ASP A 152 8.79 -15.59 8.33
CA ASP A 152 9.89 -15.04 7.52
C ASP A 152 10.45 -13.77 8.20
N GLU A 153 11.32 -13.98 9.18
CA GLU A 153 11.96 -12.89 9.95
C GLU A 153 12.77 -11.94 9.06
N HIS A 154 13.38 -12.46 7.98
CA HIS A 154 14.17 -11.66 7.06
C HIS A 154 13.31 -10.69 6.27
N VAL A 155 12.17 -11.12 5.73
CA VAL A 155 11.22 -10.23 5.06
C VAL A 155 10.59 -9.26 6.06
N MET A 156 10.26 -9.75 7.26
CA MET A 156 9.63 -8.94 8.31
C MET A 156 10.45 -7.70 8.69
N LEU A 157 11.76 -7.85 8.91
CA LEU A 157 12.62 -6.73 9.28
C LEU A 157 12.78 -5.71 8.14
N ARG A 158 12.70 -6.17 6.90
CA ARG A 158 12.92 -5.33 5.72
C ARG A 158 11.67 -4.63 5.24
N CYS A 159 10.49 -5.16 5.55
CA CYS A 159 9.23 -4.57 5.11
C CYS A 159 8.75 -3.45 6.04
N ILE A 160 9.42 -3.15 7.16
CA ILE A 160 9.02 -2.04 8.05
C ILE A 160 9.60 -0.72 7.49
N PRO A 161 8.78 0.30 7.23
CA PRO A 161 9.26 1.60 6.77
C PRO A 161 10.14 2.32 7.81
N ASP A 162 11.18 3.02 7.36
CA ASP A 162 11.96 3.95 8.20
C ASP A 162 11.26 5.31 8.28
N PRO A 163 10.68 5.73 9.43
CA PRO A 163 9.95 6.98 9.55
C PRO A 163 10.76 8.24 9.17
N LEU A 164 12.09 8.17 9.16
CA LEU A 164 12.97 9.30 8.86
C LEU A 164 13.18 9.51 7.35
N GLU A 165 12.97 8.48 6.55
CA GLU A 165 13.24 8.51 5.10
C GLU A 165 11.95 8.65 4.26
N ILE A 166 10.79 8.89 4.86
CA ILE A 166 9.51 8.80 4.14
C ILE A 166 9.07 10.13 3.55
N ASP A 167 8.48 10.08 2.34
CA ASP A 167 7.86 11.24 1.71
C ASP A 167 6.64 11.72 2.53
N ILE A 168 6.44 13.04 2.57
CA ILE A 168 5.35 13.67 3.32
C ILE A 168 3.97 13.11 2.96
N ILE A 169 3.76 12.67 1.71
CA ILE A 169 2.51 12.08 1.24
C ILE A 169 2.14 10.83 2.04
N PHE A 170 3.12 10.02 2.46
CA PHE A 170 2.89 8.79 3.21
C PHE A 170 2.97 8.98 4.73
N LYS A 171 3.27 10.18 5.22
CA LYS A 171 3.48 10.43 6.65
C LYS A 171 2.29 9.98 7.52
N GLU A 172 1.06 10.28 7.09
CA GLU A 172 -0.15 9.85 7.79
C GLU A 172 -0.32 8.34 7.76
N CYS A 173 -0.07 7.71 6.60
CA CYS A 173 -0.10 6.25 6.47
C CYS A 173 0.80 5.57 7.50
N ILE A 174 2.02 6.10 7.65
CA ILE A 174 3.03 5.55 8.53
C ILE A 174 2.69 5.80 9.99
N SER A 175 2.20 7.00 10.30
CA SER A 175 1.74 7.32 11.65
C SER A 175 0.63 6.36 12.09
N GLU A 176 -0.30 6.04 11.19
CA GLU A 176 -1.36 5.07 11.43
C GLU A 176 -0.82 3.64 11.55
N LEU A 177 0.09 3.23 10.66
CA LEU A 177 0.75 1.93 10.73
C LEU A 177 1.43 1.70 12.09
N PHE A 178 2.29 2.62 12.51
CA PHE A 178 2.99 2.50 13.80
C PHE A 178 2.06 2.60 15.00
N ARG A 179 0.95 3.34 14.89
CA ARG A 179 -0.07 3.35 15.95
C ARG A 179 -0.66 1.96 16.14
N ASN A 180 -1.09 1.31 15.05
CA ASN A 180 -1.71 -0.01 15.10
C ASN A 180 -0.70 -1.13 15.44
N LEU A 181 0.57 -0.99 15.00
CA LEU A 181 1.61 -1.96 15.34
C LEU A 181 1.99 -1.95 16.82
N LYS A 182 1.84 -0.84 17.55
CA LYS A 182 2.10 -0.78 19.00
C LYS A 182 1.23 -1.74 19.80
N ASP A 183 -0.01 -1.90 19.38
CA ASP A 183 -1.01 -2.74 20.05
C ASP A 183 -0.99 -4.18 19.53
N THR A 184 -0.20 -4.44 18.48
CA THR A 184 -0.01 -5.76 17.90
C THR A 184 1.22 -6.41 18.54
N PRO A 185 1.17 -7.69 18.96
CA PRO A 185 2.34 -8.40 19.51
C PRO A 185 3.34 -8.73 18.41
N PHE A 186 3.84 -7.72 17.69
CA PHE A 186 4.46 -7.85 16.37
C PHE A 186 5.93 -8.28 16.44
N LEU A 187 6.68 -7.82 17.44
CA LEU A 187 8.07 -8.21 17.68
C LEU A 187 8.16 -9.11 18.91
N TYR A 188 8.40 -10.40 18.70
CA TYR A 188 8.78 -11.26 19.81
C TYR A 188 10.13 -10.79 20.35
N THR A 189 10.14 -10.25 21.58
CA THR A 189 11.39 -10.02 22.31
C THR A 189 11.35 -10.78 23.63
N LYS A 190 12.47 -11.41 24.01
CA LYS A 190 12.59 -12.11 25.31
C LYS A 190 12.49 -11.15 26.50
N SER A 191 12.62 -9.84 26.26
CA SER A 191 12.48 -8.78 27.25
C SER A 191 10.99 -8.55 27.55
N GLY A 192 10.53 -8.85 28.77
CA GLY A 192 9.13 -8.61 29.18
C GLY A 192 8.18 -9.81 29.06
N GLY A 193 8.70 -11.03 28.85
CA GLY A 193 7.89 -12.25 28.91
C GLY A 193 7.20 -12.66 27.62
N GLY A 194 7.62 -12.12 26.46
CA GLY A 194 7.10 -12.53 25.15
C GLY A 194 5.65 -12.14 24.89
N LYS A 195 5.24 -10.93 25.31
CA LYS A 195 4.02 -10.29 24.83
C LYS A 195 4.32 -9.50 23.57
#